data_AF-A0A1I2G6P1-F1
#
_entry.id   AF-A0A1I2G6P1-F1
#
_cell.length_a   1.000
_cell.length_b   1.000
_cell.length_c   1.000
_cell.angle_alpha   90.00
_cell.angle_beta   90.00
_cell.angle_gamma   90.00
#
_symmetry.space_group_name_H-M   'P 1'
#
loop_
_entity.id
_entity.type
_entity.pdbx_description
1 polymer ?
#
loop_
_entity_poly.entity_id
_entity_poly.type
_entity_poly.pdbx_seq_one_letter_code
_entity_poly.pdbx_strand_id
1 'polypeptide(L)'
;MNRYLHFAGNINRQVKAERIQHHVATPYKAHIYITKDGKEEFIHLQFGAVKVALPEYPDIWYTLVIVKGFGKHPMLLLTNKEVNLQNNKQLWQIVDIYLTRWKCDECYGYIKQSYNLEDIRVLSYNSIRNITVLVHCIAYFTSIYIGMSLKLKIMVQKIFILSKRFFGVPTFFNYAMADGIYELLKHSRKGIADFKSRIGPHHNQFQLSLFPD
;
A
#
# COMPACT_ATOMS: atom_id res chain seq x y z
N MET A 1 -9.91 -24.72 -11.41
CA MET A 1 -9.28 -25.38 -10.26
C MET A 1 -10.38 -25.65 -9.23
N ASN A 2 -10.83 -26.88 -9.04
CA ASN A 2 -11.99 -27.21 -8.17
C ASN A 2 -11.59 -27.10 -6.68
N ARG A 3 -11.59 -25.88 -6.12
CA ARG A 3 -11.33 -25.67 -4.68
C ARG A 3 -12.63 -25.78 -3.89
N TYR A 4 -12.74 -26.83 -3.07
CA TYR A 4 -13.83 -27.02 -2.11
C TYR A 4 -13.45 -26.45 -0.75
N LEU A 5 -14.44 -26.12 0.06
CA LEU A 5 -14.28 -25.67 1.45
C LEU A 5 -15.29 -26.41 2.32
N HIS A 6 -14.86 -26.87 3.49
CA HIS A 6 -15.77 -27.29 4.54
C HIS A 6 -16.52 -26.07 5.07
N PHE A 7 -17.81 -26.21 5.35
CA PHE A 7 -18.71 -25.08 5.48
C PHE A 7 -19.51 -25.08 6.78
N ALA A 8 -19.58 -23.92 7.43
CA ALA A 8 -20.45 -23.64 8.57
C ALA A 8 -20.29 -24.60 9.76
N GLY A 9 -19.04 -24.93 10.12
CA GLY A 9 -18.75 -25.81 11.27
C GLY A 9 -18.94 -27.30 10.99
N ASN A 10 -19.27 -27.69 9.76
CA ASN A 10 -19.49 -29.09 9.40
C ASN A 10 -18.48 -29.58 8.35
N ILE A 11 -17.65 -30.55 8.74
CA ILE A 11 -16.61 -31.17 7.90
C ILE A 11 -17.23 -32.02 6.78
N ASN A 12 -18.42 -32.60 6.98
CA ASN A 12 -19.09 -33.38 5.93
C ASN A 12 -19.76 -32.50 4.87
N ARG A 13 -19.94 -31.20 5.16
CA ARG A 13 -20.56 -30.25 4.24
C ARG A 13 -19.48 -29.49 3.47
N GLN A 14 -19.31 -29.83 2.20
CA GLN A 14 -18.38 -29.15 1.31
C GLN A 14 -19.10 -28.28 0.28
N VAL A 15 -18.56 -27.10 0.02
CA VAL A 15 -19.07 -26.16 -0.98
C VAL A 15 -17.90 -25.70 -1.85
N LYS A 16 -18.12 -25.59 -3.17
CA LYS A 16 -17.13 -24.97 -4.06
C LYS A 16 -16.94 -23.51 -3.70
N ALA A 17 -15.69 -23.06 -3.58
CA ALA A 17 -15.38 -21.66 -3.27
C ALA A 17 -16.06 -20.68 -4.24
N GLU A 18 -16.11 -21.01 -5.54
CA GLU A 18 -16.76 -20.20 -6.59
C GLU A 18 -18.28 -20.05 -6.43
N ARG A 19 -18.94 -20.88 -5.61
CA ARG A 19 -20.39 -20.87 -5.39
C ARG A 19 -20.75 -20.47 -3.96
N ILE A 20 -19.77 -20.20 -3.10
CA ILE A 20 -20.00 -19.99 -1.67
C ILE A 20 -20.93 -18.80 -1.38
N GLN A 21 -20.93 -17.79 -2.25
CA GLN A 21 -21.79 -16.62 -2.17
C GLN A 21 -23.29 -16.92 -2.26
N HIS A 22 -23.68 -18.08 -2.80
CA HIS A 22 -25.08 -18.51 -2.86
C HIS A 22 -25.55 -19.14 -1.54
N HIS A 23 -24.61 -19.54 -0.68
CA HIS A 23 -24.89 -20.21 0.59
C HIS A 23 -24.72 -19.29 1.81
N VAL A 24 -24.22 -18.07 1.63
CA VAL A 24 -23.94 -17.12 2.72
C VAL A 24 -24.68 -15.83 2.48
N ALA A 25 -25.46 -15.41 3.48
CA ALA A 25 -26.11 -14.11 3.48
C ALA A 25 -25.07 -12.99 3.65
N THR A 26 -25.28 -11.86 2.95
CA THR A 26 -24.46 -10.65 3.07
C THR A 26 -25.33 -9.50 3.59
N PRO A 27 -25.70 -9.52 4.89
CA PRO A 27 -26.69 -8.60 5.45
C PRO A 27 -26.15 -7.17 5.65
N TYR A 28 -24.84 -7.02 5.81
CA TYR A 28 -24.24 -5.72 6.11
C TYR A 28 -23.96 -4.95 4.83
N LYS A 29 -24.12 -3.63 4.91
CA LYS A 29 -23.89 -2.69 3.82
C LYS A 29 -22.79 -1.71 4.21
N ALA A 30 -21.97 -1.35 3.24
CA ALA A 30 -20.98 -0.29 3.37
C ALA A 30 -20.91 0.52 2.08
N HIS A 31 -20.35 1.72 2.18
CA HIS A 31 -20.17 2.61 1.05
C HIS A 31 -18.73 3.11 1.04
N ILE A 32 -18.12 3.13 -0.14
CA ILE A 32 -16.79 3.69 -0.33
C ILE A 32 -16.80 4.63 -1.53
N TYR A 33 -15.95 5.65 -1.45
CA TYR A 33 -15.64 6.52 -2.57
C TYR A 33 -14.31 6.06 -3.17
N ILE A 34 -14.29 5.83 -4.47
CA ILE A 34 -13.06 5.55 -5.21
C ILE A 34 -12.85 6.70 -6.18
N THR A 35 -11.65 7.30 -6.14
CA THR A 35 -11.25 8.28 -7.14
C THR A 35 -10.67 7.54 -8.34
N LYS A 36 -11.33 7.64 -9.49
CA LYS A 36 -10.88 7.04 -10.75
C LYS A 36 -10.88 8.12 -11.83
N ASP A 37 -9.73 8.31 -12.48
CA ASP A 37 -9.55 9.34 -13.52
C ASP A 37 -9.99 10.76 -13.08
N GLY A 38 -9.78 11.09 -11.80
CA GLY A 38 -10.16 12.37 -11.22
C GLY A 38 -11.65 12.54 -10.90
N LYS A 39 -12.47 11.49 -11.10
CA LYS A 39 -13.89 11.46 -10.70
C LYS A 39 -14.08 10.58 -9.48
N GLU A 40 -14.90 11.03 -8.54
CA GLU A 40 -15.32 10.21 -7.41
C GLU A 40 -16.47 9.30 -7.85
N GLU A 41 -16.22 7.99 -7.81
CA GLU A 41 -17.24 6.97 -8.01
C GLU A 41 -17.70 6.45 -6.64
N PHE A 42 -19.02 6.40 -6.46
CA PHE A 42 -19.64 5.86 -5.27
C PHE A 42 -19.95 4.37 -5.45
N ILE A 43 -19.40 3.52 -4.58
CA ILE A 43 -19.59 2.08 -4.65
C ILE A 43 -20.38 1.58 -3.44
N HIS A 44 -21.48 0.90 -3.73
CA HIS A 44 -22.29 0.18 -2.75
C HIS A 44 -21.73 -1.22 -2.53
N LEU A 45 -21.35 -1.52 -1.30
CA LEU A 45 -20.84 -2.82 -0.91
C LEU A 45 -21.84 -3.56 -0.01
N GLN A 46 -21.91 -4.88 -0.20
CA GLN A 46 -22.60 -5.78 0.72
C GLN A 46 -21.62 -6.84 1.21
N PHE A 47 -21.66 -7.16 2.49
CA PHE A 47 -20.75 -8.14 3.06
C PHE A 47 -21.39 -8.98 4.16
N GLY A 48 -20.80 -10.16 4.36
CA GLY A 48 -21.16 -11.14 5.36
C GLY A 48 -20.01 -12.11 5.56
N ALA A 49 -20.11 -12.98 6.55
CA ALA A 49 -19.04 -13.91 6.84
C ALA A 49 -19.56 -15.26 7.32
N VAL A 50 -18.74 -16.29 7.13
CA VAL A 50 -19.03 -17.66 7.55
C VAL A 50 -17.73 -18.34 7.98
N LYS A 51 -17.85 -19.35 8.86
CA LYS A 51 -16.72 -20.23 9.18
C LYS A 51 -16.51 -21.27 8.09
N VAL A 52 -15.26 -21.43 7.66
CA VAL A 52 -14.85 -22.44 6.67
C VAL A 52 -13.58 -23.13 7.10
N ALA A 53 -13.39 -24.38 6.70
CA ALA A 53 -12.10 -25.06 6.81
C ALA A 53 -11.60 -25.48 5.42
N LEU A 54 -10.29 -25.49 5.25
CA LEU A 54 -9.65 -25.96 4.03
C LEU A 54 -9.71 -27.50 3.98
N PRO A 55 -9.92 -28.13 2.81
CA PRO A 55 -9.91 -29.60 2.71
C PRO A 55 -8.62 -30.24 3.20
N GLU A 56 -7.49 -29.56 3.02
CA GLU A 56 -6.18 -30.00 3.48
C GLU A 56 -6.01 -29.88 5.01
N TYR A 57 -6.84 -29.07 5.66
CA TYR A 57 -6.81 -28.77 7.10
C TYR A 57 -8.22 -28.72 7.69
N PRO A 58 -8.93 -29.86 7.77
CA PRO A 58 -10.36 -29.90 8.16
C PRO A 58 -10.60 -29.48 9.61
N ASP A 59 -9.60 -29.59 10.47
CA ASP A 59 -9.67 -29.24 11.89
C ASP A 59 -9.46 -27.74 12.15
N ILE A 60 -8.99 -26.98 11.16
CA ILE A 60 -8.67 -25.56 11.31
C ILE A 60 -9.75 -24.69 10.67
N TRP A 61 -10.50 -23.98 11.53
CA TRP A 61 -11.61 -23.13 11.12
C TRP A 61 -11.20 -21.67 10.93
N TYR A 62 -11.25 -21.23 9.69
CA TYR A 62 -11.03 -19.84 9.28
C TYR A 62 -12.35 -19.08 9.19
N THR A 63 -12.26 -17.76 9.20
CA THR A 63 -13.37 -16.89 8.84
C THR A 63 -13.24 -16.51 7.38
N LEU A 64 -14.29 -16.76 6.59
CA LEU A 64 -14.40 -16.28 5.22
C LEU A 64 -15.35 -15.09 5.17
N VAL A 65 -14.83 -13.92 4.80
CA VAL A 65 -15.62 -12.71 4.54
C VAL A 65 -15.92 -12.65 3.04
N ILE A 66 -17.20 -12.54 2.70
CA ILE A 66 -17.67 -12.38 1.32
C ILE A 66 -18.09 -10.93 1.12
N VAL A 67 -17.52 -10.27 0.12
CA VAL A 67 -17.84 -8.87 -0.23
C VAL A 67 -18.33 -8.80 -1.67
N LYS A 68 -19.51 -8.21 -1.87
CA LYS A 68 -20.16 -7.97 -3.16
C LYS A 68 -20.16 -6.46 -3.45
N GLY A 69 -20.07 -6.10 -4.73
CA GLY A 69 -20.16 -4.70 -5.19
C GLY A 69 -18.92 -4.19 -5.94
N PHE A 70 -17.75 -4.80 -5.75
CA PHE A 70 -16.52 -4.42 -6.47
C PHE A 70 -16.49 -4.83 -7.96
N GLY A 71 -17.35 -5.77 -8.37
CA GLY A 71 -17.37 -6.29 -9.73
C GLY A 71 -18.38 -7.42 -9.91
N LYS A 72 -18.25 -8.18 -11.00
CA LYS A 72 -19.16 -9.30 -11.34
C LYS A 72 -19.06 -10.46 -10.34
N HIS A 73 -17.86 -10.74 -9.85
CA HIS A 73 -17.60 -11.80 -8.88
C HIS A 73 -17.37 -11.20 -7.49
N PRO A 74 -17.90 -11.84 -6.43
CA PRO A 74 -17.63 -11.41 -5.07
C PRO A 74 -16.15 -11.59 -4.72
N MET A 75 -15.63 -10.67 -3.92
CA MET A 75 -14.33 -10.82 -3.28
C MET A 75 -14.48 -11.75 -2.08
N LEU A 76 -13.59 -12.74 -1.99
CA LEU A 76 -13.55 -13.72 -0.92
C LEU A 76 -12.27 -13.52 -0.10
N LEU A 77 -12.41 -13.15 1.17
CA LEU A 77 -11.28 -12.88 2.07
C LEU A 77 -11.25 -13.95 3.16
N LEU A 78 -10.23 -14.80 3.12
CA LEU A 78 -9.98 -15.82 4.15
C LEU A 78 -9.07 -15.23 5.23
N THR A 79 -9.47 -15.35 6.50
CA THR A 79 -8.67 -14.87 7.63
C THR A 79 -8.68 -15.86 8.79
N ASN A 80 -7.55 -15.97 9.48
CA ASN A 80 -7.41 -16.67 10.76
C ASN A 80 -7.76 -15.78 11.96
N LYS A 81 -8.08 -14.49 11.73
CA LYS A 81 -8.45 -13.59 12.81
C LYS A 81 -9.81 -13.97 13.39
N GLU A 82 -9.88 -14.07 14.70
CA GLU A 82 -11.13 -14.27 15.41
C GLU A 82 -11.95 -12.99 15.37
N VAL A 83 -13.15 -13.08 14.80
CA VAL A 83 -14.10 -11.98 14.68
C VAL A 83 -15.50 -12.49 14.94
N ASN A 84 -16.32 -11.66 15.59
CA ASN A 84 -17.73 -11.92 15.76
C ASN A 84 -18.44 -11.70 14.41
N LEU A 85 -18.99 -12.79 13.84
CA LEU A 85 -19.68 -12.78 12.54
C LEU A 85 -20.94 -11.91 12.52
N GLN A 86 -21.50 -11.60 13.70
CA GLN A 86 -22.67 -10.72 13.85
C GLN A 86 -22.29 -9.26 14.06
N ASN A 87 -20.99 -8.93 14.13
CA ASN A 87 -20.52 -7.58 14.34
C ASN A 87 -20.04 -6.96 13.01
N ASN A 88 -20.84 -6.04 12.47
CA ASN A 88 -20.53 -5.35 11.22
C ASN A 88 -19.19 -4.60 11.25
N LYS A 89 -18.82 -3.96 12.37
CA LYS A 89 -17.58 -3.19 12.50
C LYS A 89 -16.35 -4.09 12.43
N GLN A 90 -16.38 -5.24 13.13
CA GLN A 90 -15.26 -6.19 13.10
C GLN A 90 -15.08 -6.82 11.71
N LEU A 91 -16.18 -7.16 11.03
CA LEU A 91 -16.11 -7.64 9.66
C LEU A 91 -15.61 -6.57 8.69
N TRP A 92 -16.08 -5.33 8.83
CA TRP A 92 -15.62 -4.20 8.02
C TRP A 92 -14.13 -3.94 8.21
N GLN A 93 -13.60 -4.07 9.43
CA GLN A 93 -12.16 -3.95 9.68
C GLN A 93 -11.33 -4.95 8.86
N ILE A 94 -11.82 -6.18 8.65
CA ILE A 94 -11.11 -7.15 7.79
C ILE A 94 -11.07 -6.66 6.34
N VAL A 95 -12.21 -6.14 5.85
CA VAL A 95 -12.31 -5.58 4.50
C VAL A 95 -11.38 -4.36 4.37
N ASP A 96 -11.38 -3.45 5.33
CA ASP A 96 -10.57 -2.23 5.33
C ASP A 96 -9.05 -2.53 5.38
N ILE A 97 -8.63 -3.51 6.19
CA ILE A 97 -7.24 -4.01 6.20
C ILE A 97 -6.87 -4.55 4.81
N TYR A 98 -7.77 -5.31 4.18
CA TYR A 98 -7.50 -5.82 2.84
C TYR A 98 -7.48 -4.73 1.77
N LEU A 99 -8.36 -3.73 1.85
CA LEU A 99 -8.33 -2.58 0.93
C LEU A 99 -7.04 -1.76 1.11
N THR A 100 -6.51 -1.68 2.33
CA THR A 100 -5.19 -1.08 2.59
C THR A 100 -4.06 -1.80 1.85
N ARG A 101 -4.23 -3.09 1.49
CA ARG A 101 -3.26 -3.81 0.63
C ARG A 101 -3.05 -3.12 -0.71
N TRP A 102 -4.05 -2.46 -1.29
CA TRP A 102 -3.88 -1.71 -2.54
C TRP A 102 -2.91 -0.54 -2.41
N LYS A 103 -2.70 0.00 -1.21
CA LYS A 103 -1.65 1.02 -1.00
C LYS A 103 -0.25 0.47 -1.26
N CYS A 104 -0.02 -0.83 -1.10
CA CYS A 104 1.24 -1.45 -1.47
C CYS A 104 1.45 -1.39 -2.99
N ASP A 105 0.42 -1.72 -3.77
CA ASP A 105 0.47 -1.68 -5.24
C ASP A 105 0.74 -0.26 -5.74
N GLU A 106 0.10 0.74 -5.12
CA GLU A 106 0.35 2.16 -5.39
C GLU A 106 1.78 2.58 -5.02
N CYS A 107 2.30 2.10 -3.88
CA CYS A 107 3.69 2.34 -3.47
C CYS A 107 4.71 1.76 -4.46
N TYR A 108 4.49 0.52 -4.93
CA TYR A 108 5.34 -0.09 -5.95
C TYR A 108 5.26 0.68 -7.27
N GLY A 109 4.07 1.09 -7.70
CA GLY A 109 3.89 1.96 -8.87
C GLY A 109 4.69 3.26 -8.74
N TYR A 110 4.58 3.91 -7.58
CA TYR A 110 5.32 5.14 -7.26
C TYR A 110 6.82 4.97 -7.34
N ILE A 111 7.36 3.92 -6.72
CA ILE A 111 8.81 3.67 -6.71
C ILE A 111 9.30 3.44 -8.15
N LYS A 112 8.57 2.63 -8.92
CA LYS A 112 8.94 2.30 -10.30
C LYS A 112 8.91 3.53 -11.21
N GLN A 113 7.85 4.33 -11.12
CA GLN A 113 7.63 5.49 -11.99
C GLN A 113 8.46 6.71 -11.58
N SER A 114 8.51 7.06 -10.30
CA SER A 114 9.12 8.33 -9.85
C SER A 114 10.65 8.28 -9.84
N TYR A 115 11.22 7.09 -9.66
CA TYR A 115 12.68 6.89 -9.67
C TYR A 115 13.19 6.23 -10.96
N ASN A 116 12.32 6.01 -11.94
CA ASN A 116 12.61 5.25 -13.17
C ASN A 116 13.32 3.92 -12.88
N LEU A 117 12.91 3.21 -11.82
CA LEU A 117 13.63 2.03 -11.33
C LEU A 117 13.73 0.92 -12.40
N GLU A 118 12.72 0.81 -13.25
CA GLU A 118 12.67 -0.19 -14.34
C GLU A 118 13.60 0.16 -15.52
N ASP A 119 14.08 1.41 -15.61
CA ASP A 119 14.96 1.87 -16.69
C ASP A 119 16.44 1.98 -16.27
N ILE A 120 16.78 1.56 -15.05
CA ILE A 120 18.17 1.62 -14.58
C ILE A 120 19.04 0.66 -15.39
N ARG A 121 20.15 1.19 -15.94
CA ARG A 121 21.15 0.42 -16.70
C ARG A 121 22.42 0.29 -15.87
N VAL A 122 22.71 -0.93 -15.44
CA VAL A 122 23.97 -1.31 -14.77
C VAL A 122 24.49 -2.63 -15.33
N LEU A 123 25.80 -2.86 -15.17
CA LEU A 123 26.52 -3.96 -15.81
C LEU A 123 26.49 -5.28 -15.04
N SER A 124 26.01 -5.30 -13.78
CA SER A 124 25.99 -6.51 -12.96
C SER A 124 24.71 -6.66 -12.14
N TYR A 125 24.33 -7.91 -11.84
CA TYR A 125 23.20 -8.21 -10.97
C TYR A 125 23.37 -7.67 -9.54
N ASN A 126 24.60 -7.70 -9.01
CA ASN A 126 24.91 -7.13 -7.70
C ASN A 126 24.65 -5.62 -7.68
N SER A 127 25.03 -4.91 -8.75
CA SER A 127 24.73 -3.48 -8.89
C SER A 127 23.22 -3.22 -8.93
N ILE A 128 22.43 -4.05 -9.61
CA ILE A 128 20.95 -3.94 -9.63
C ILE A 128 20.40 -4.06 -8.21
N ARG A 129 20.83 -5.10 -7.47
CA ARG A 129 20.38 -5.33 -6.09
C ARG A 129 20.71 -4.15 -5.19
N ASN A 130 21.94 -3.64 -5.27
CA ASN A 130 22.37 -2.53 -4.43
C ASN A 130 21.59 -1.24 -4.72
N ILE A 131 21.40 -0.90 -5.99
CA ILE A 131 20.59 0.27 -6.37
C ILE A 131 19.14 0.10 -5.92
N THR A 132 18.56 -1.10 -6.09
CA THR A 132 17.20 -1.37 -5.64
C THR A 132 17.06 -1.14 -4.13
N VAL A 133 18.01 -1.63 -3.33
CA VAL A 133 18.02 -1.38 -1.87
C VAL A 133 18.11 0.12 -1.57
N LEU A 134 19.01 0.85 -2.23
CA LEU A 134 19.15 2.29 -2.03
C LEU A 134 17.87 3.06 -2.35
N VAL A 135 17.21 2.75 -3.47
CA VAL A 135 15.93 3.38 -3.84
C VAL A 135 14.85 3.07 -2.80
N HIS A 136 14.80 1.86 -2.25
CA HIS A 136 13.86 1.54 -1.18
C HIS A 136 14.17 2.30 0.12
N CYS A 137 15.45 2.46 0.48
CA CYS A 137 15.85 3.30 1.61
C CYS A 137 15.43 4.76 1.43
N ILE A 138 15.61 5.31 0.22
CA ILE A 138 15.16 6.67 -0.13
C ILE A 138 13.65 6.76 -0.05
N ALA A 139 12.92 5.81 -0.63
CA ALA A 139 11.46 5.79 -0.60
C ALA A 139 10.92 5.72 0.84
N TYR A 140 11.53 4.91 1.72
CA TYR A 140 11.19 4.86 3.14
C TYR A 140 11.46 6.21 3.82
N PHE A 141 12.64 6.80 3.56
CA PHE A 141 13.01 8.08 4.11
C PHE A 141 11.98 9.16 3.73
N THR A 142 11.68 9.32 2.43
CA THR A 142 10.76 10.34 1.93
C THR A 142 9.32 10.13 2.38
N SER A 143 8.87 8.88 2.48
CA SER A 143 7.47 8.55 2.77
C SER A 143 7.16 8.50 4.26
N ILE A 144 8.12 8.16 5.11
CA ILE A 144 7.89 7.93 6.55
C ILE A 144 8.77 8.85 7.39
N TYR A 145 10.09 8.75 7.23
CA TYR A 145 11.04 9.37 8.15
C TYR A 145 10.93 10.90 8.20
N ILE A 146 10.78 11.57 7.04
CA ILE A 146 10.61 13.03 6.99
C ILE A 146 9.31 13.48 7.71
N GLY A 147 8.32 12.59 7.86
CA GLY A 147 7.08 12.90 8.60
C GLY A 147 7.19 12.81 10.13
N MET A 148 8.26 12.20 10.67
CA MET A 148 8.31 11.79 12.10
C MET A 148 8.67 12.92 13.07
N SER A 149 9.39 13.96 12.64
CA SER A 149 9.78 15.07 13.52
C SER A 149 9.14 16.39 13.11
N LEU A 150 8.89 17.28 14.08
CA LEU A 150 8.29 18.60 13.85
C LEU A 150 9.08 19.45 12.84
N LYS A 151 10.41 19.47 12.94
CA LYS A 151 11.28 20.20 12.01
C LYS A 151 11.17 19.66 10.58
N LEU A 152 11.19 18.32 10.43
CA LEU A 152 11.06 17.68 9.13
C LEU A 152 9.65 17.87 8.54
N LYS A 153 8.61 17.93 9.37
CA LYS A 153 7.24 18.22 8.93
C LYS A 153 7.08 19.60 8.30
N ILE A 154 7.78 20.63 8.82
CA ILE A 154 7.81 21.96 8.20
C ILE A 154 8.54 21.91 6.85
N MET A 155 9.62 21.14 6.75
CA MET A 155 10.34 20.92 5.49
C MET A 155 9.43 20.24 4.45
N VAL A 156 8.66 19.22 4.86
CA VAL A 156 7.67 18.54 4.02
C VAL A 156 6.64 19.52 3.46
N GLN A 157 6.10 20.42 4.28
CA GLN A 157 5.17 21.45 3.81
C GLN A 157 5.77 22.34 2.72
N LYS A 158 7.04 22.76 2.88
CA LYS A 158 7.74 23.55 1.85
C LYS A 158 7.97 22.74 0.57
N ILE A 159 8.36 21.48 0.68
CA ILE A 159 8.52 20.56 -0.45
C ILE A 159 7.19 20.40 -1.20
N PHE A 160 6.07 20.25 -0.48
CA PHE A 160 4.75 20.17 -1.11
C PHE A 160 4.36 21.44 -1.87
N ILE A 161 4.65 22.62 -1.33
CA ILE A 161 4.40 23.89 -2.06
C ILE A 161 5.18 23.91 -3.37
N LEU A 162 6.42 23.41 -3.36
CA LEU A 162 7.27 23.34 -4.56
C LEU A 162 6.76 22.33 -5.61
N SER A 163 6.00 21.30 -5.21
CA SER A 163 5.42 20.32 -6.13
C SER A 163 4.34 20.90 -7.08
N LYS A 164 3.89 22.14 -6.85
CA LYS A 164 2.97 22.91 -7.74
C LYS A 164 1.73 22.14 -8.20
N ARG A 165 1.06 21.41 -7.30
CA ARG A 165 -0.17 20.67 -7.62
C ARG A 165 -1.39 21.59 -7.70
N PHE A 166 -2.16 21.47 -8.80
CA PHE A 166 -3.33 22.31 -9.06
C PHE A 166 -4.58 21.99 -8.22
N PHE A 167 -4.75 20.75 -7.74
CA PHE A 167 -5.98 20.26 -7.09
C PHE A 167 -5.80 19.80 -5.63
N GLY A 168 -4.79 20.35 -4.93
CA GLY A 168 -4.47 19.95 -3.56
C GLY A 168 -3.62 18.67 -3.47
N VAL A 169 -3.44 18.15 -2.26
CA VAL A 169 -2.58 16.98 -1.99
C VAL A 169 -3.43 15.70 -2.12
N PRO A 170 -3.10 14.78 -3.05
CA PRO A 170 -3.78 13.49 -3.13
C PRO A 170 -3.57 12.66 -1.87
N THR A 171 -4.49 11.73 -1.60
CA THR A 171 -4.43 10.79 -0.46
C THR A 171 -3.10 10.03 -0.41
N PHE A 172 -2.50 9.76 -1.57
CA PHE A 172 -1.16 9.24 -1.72
C PHE A 172 -0.16 10.35 -2.10
N PHE A 173 0.55 10.85 -1.10
CA PHE A 173 1.36 12.07 -1.22
C PHE A 173 2.78 11.84 -1.78
N ASN A 174 3.21 10.59 -1.93
CA ASN A 174 4.61 10.28 -2.24
C ASN A 174 5.06 10.80 -3.62
N TYR A 175 4.17 10.81 -4.61
CA TYR A 175 4.47 11.43 -5.91
C TYR A 175 4.75 12.93 -5.76
N ALA A 176 3.91 13.66 -5.02
CA ALA A 176 4.11 15.08 -4.80
C ALA A 176 5.39 15.37 -4.00
N MET A 177 5.77 14.47 -3.09
CA MET A 177 7.07 14.55 -2.42
C MET A 177 8.24 14.38 -3.39
N ALA A 178 8.20 13.39 -4.28
CA ALA A 178 9.26 13.20 -5.29
C ALA A 178 9.38 14.42 -6.21
N ASP A 179 8.26 14.92 -6.74
CA ASP A 179 8.21 16.11 -7.59
C ASP A 179 8.77 17.34 -6.86
N GLY A 180 8.38 17.54 -5.61
CA GLY A 180 8.84 18.67 -4.80
C GLY A 180 10.34 18.60 -4.45
N ILE A 181 10.87 17.41 -4.18
CA ILE A 181 12.30 17.19 -3.95
C ILE A 181 13.09 17.47 -5.23
N TYR A 182 12.59 17.00 -6.38
CA TYR A 182 13.18 17.29 -7.68
C TYR A 182 13.21 18.81 -7.94
N GLU A 183 12.10 19.51 -7.77
CA GLU A 183 12.03 20.97 -7.94
C GLU A 183 12.94 21.74 -6.97
N LEU A 184 13.11 21.24 -5.74
CA LEU A 184 14.02 21.82 -4.75
C LEU A 184 15.49 21.68 -5.17
N LEU A 185 15.87 20.52 -5.72
CA LEU A 185 17.26 20.18 -5.99
C LEU A 185 17.71 20.47 -7.43
N LYS A 186 16.80 20.66 -8.39
CA LYS A 186 17.13 20.84 -9.82
C LYS A 186 18.07 22.01 -10.12
N HIS A 187 18.12 23.02 -9.24
CA HIS A 187 19.01 24.18 -9.37
C HIS A 187 20.26 24.09 -8.48
N SER A 188 20.40 23.01 -7.70
CA SER A 188 21.62 22.75 -6.93
C SER A 188 22.74 22.32 -7.86
N ARG A 189 23.70 23.22 -8.10
CA ARG A 189 24.88 22.97 -8.94
C ARG A 189 26.10 22.45 -8.16
N LYS A 190 25.96 22.28 -6.84
CA LYS A 190 27.03 21.88 -5.93
C LYS A 190 26.60 20.65 -5.12
N GLY A 191 27.54 19.73 -4.90
CA GLY A 191 27.33 18.56 -4.04
C GLY A 191 27.23 18.93 -2.56
N ILE A 192 26.87 17.96 -1.72
CA ILE A 192 26.66 18.13 -0.27
C ILE A 192 27.92 18.69 0.42
N ALA A 193 29.11 18.31 -0.05
CA ALA A 193 30.39 18.73 0.52
C ALA A 193 30.67 20.24 0.38
N ASP A 194 30.09 20.91 -0.62
CA ASP A 194 30.40 22.30 -0.95
C ASP A 194 29.24 23.25 -0.55
N PHE A 195 28.29 22.74 0.24
CA PHE A 195 27.12 23.47 0.71
C PHE A 195 27.48 24.39 1.90
N LYS A 196 28.01 25.58 1.61
CA LYS A 196 28.20 26.64 2.61
C LYS A 196 26.88 27.36 2.89
N SER A 197 26.11 26.86 3.87
CA SER A 197 25.02 27.67 4.44
C SER A 197 25.60 28.79 5.30
N ARG A 198 25.09 30.03 5.17
CA ARG A 198 25.41 31.12 6.12
C ARG A 198 24.95 30.81 7.56
N ILE A 199 24.04 29.84 7.71
CA ILE A 199 23.47 29.39 8.98
C ILE A 199 23.32 27.87 8.89
N GLY A 200 24.40 27.11 9.08
CA GLY A 200 24.34 25.64 9.05
C GLY A 200 25.69 25.00 9.36
N PRO A 201 25.69 23.79 9.96
CA PRO A 201 26.92 23.11 10.37
C PRO A 201 27.83 22.80 9.17
N HIS A 202 29.11 23.16 9.29
CA HIS A 202 30.16 22.81 8.34
C HIS A 202 30.32 21.29 8.28
N HIS A 203 29.75 20.65 7.27
CA HIS A 203 29.84 19.21 7.05
C HIS A 203 31.09 18.88 6.22
N ASN A 204 32.26 18.82 6.88
CA ASN A 204 33.41 18.13 6.30
C ASN A 204 33.21 16.62 6.55
N GLN A 205 33.05 15.85 5.47
CA GLN A 205 33.08 14.38 5.42
C GLN A 205 31.82 13.63 5.88
N PHE A 206 30.89 13.42 4.92
CA PHE A 206 30.05 12.23 4.89
C PHE A 206 29.97 11.72 3.44
N GLN A 207 31.09 11.20 2.92
CA GLN A 207 31.02 10.31 1.77
C GLN A 207 30.94 8.89 2.34
N LEU A 208 29.73 8.36 2.45
CA LEU A 208 29.54 6.93 2.68
C LEU A 208 30.10 6.20 1.46
N SER A 209 31.14 5.38 1.63
CA SER A 209 31.53 4.41 0.62
C SER A 209 30.41 3.36 0.55
N LEU A 210 29.44 3.60 -0.33
CA LEU A 210 28.29 2.71 -0.53
C LEU A 210 28.68 1.38 -1.18
N PHE A 211 29.94 1.25 -1.60
CA PHE A 211 30.52 0.03 -2.17
C PHE A 211 31.97 -0.09 -1.66
N PRO A 212 32.30 -1.10 -0.83
CA PRO A 212 33.69 -1.50 -0.63
C PRO A 212 34.22 -2.16 -1.92
N ASP A 213 35.51 -1.97 -2.20
CA ASP A 213 36.23 -2.58 -3.32
C ASP A 213 36.12 -4.11 -3.35
#